data_AF-A0A6J2JIE8-F1
#
_entry.id   AF-A0A6J2JIE8-F1
#
_cell.length_a   1.000
_cell.length_b   1.000
_cell.length_c   1.000
_cell.angle_alpha   90.00
_cell.angle_beta   90.00
_cell.angle_gamma   90.00
#
_symmetry.space_group_name_H-M   'P 1'
#
loop_
_entity.id
_entity.type
_entity.pdbx_description
1 polymer ?
#
loop_
_entity_poly.entity_id
_entity_poly.type
_entity_poly.pdbx_seq_one_letter_code
_entity_poly.pdbx_strand_id
1 'polypeptide(L)'
;MEDCGSGEEYLSCGWCEPSCSEPTPSCPPGVCTRGCLCRPPLIRHKSGRCIHEKDCLAQNCLDPNEEYVCRYGCEPSCDSRPCTKRPRRCSLGCYCKPGLVRHNHTKRCIKREHCSSIDTIKKTVN
;
A
#
# COMPACT_ATOMS: atom_id res chain seq x y z
N MET A 1 -23.03 25.82 7.33
CA MET A 1 -22.94 24.82 6.24
C MET A 1 -21.53 24.26 6.29
N GLU A 2 -21.38 22.99 6.65
CA GLU A 2 -20.12 22.29 6.38
C GLU A 2 -20.19 21.89 4.90
N ASP A 3 -19.77 22.81 4.02
CA ASP A 3 -19.72 22.52 2.58
C ASP A 3 -18.57 21.55 2.33
N CYS A 4 -18.93 20.31 1.98
CA CYS A 4 -17.96 19.31 1.58
C CYS A 4 -17.37 19.62 0.19
N GLY A 5 -16.17 19.10 -0.06
CA GLY A 5 -15.50 19.26 -1.33
C GLY A 5 -16.19 18.53 -2.49
N SER A 6 -15.67 18.75 -3.71
CA SER A 6 -16.17 18.05 -4.90
C SER A 6 -16.02 16.53 -4.76
N GLY A 7 -17.11 15.80 -5.01
CA GLY A 7 -17.17 14.34 -4.87
C GLY A 7 -17.37 13.83 -3.45
N GLU A 8 -17.54 14.72 -2.47
CA GLU A 8 -17.79 14.38 -1.08
C GLU A 8 -19.27 14.57 -0.70
N GLU A 9 -19.68 13.92 0.38
CA GLU A 9 -20.98 14.05 1.04
C GLU A 9 -20.76 14.09 2.57
N TYR A 10 -21.44 15.02 3.25
CA TYR A 10 -21.38 15.08 4.71
C TYR A 10 -22.25 13.99 5.32
N LEU A 11 -21.67 13.16 6.19
CA LEU A 11 -22.41 12.14 6.92
C LEU A 11 -22.13 12.25 8.41
N SER A 12 -23.19 12.22 9.22
CA SER A 12 -23.08 12.14 10.67
C SER A 12 -22.58 10.77 11.14
N CYS A 13 -22.80 9.74 10.31
CA CYS A 13 -22.38 8.37 10.50
C CYS A 13 -22.34 7.67 9.13
N GLY A 14 -21.17 7.70 8.47
CA GLY A 14 -20.95 7.11 7.15
C GLY A 14 -20.10 5.84 7.18
N TRP A 15 -19.69 5.37 6.00
CA TRP A 15 -18.90 4.14 5.84
C TRP A 15 -17.43 4.33 6.27
N CYS A 16 -16.67 3.23 6.33
CA CYS A 16 -15.20 3.32 6.34
C CYS A 16 -14.75 3.61 4.92
N GLU A 17 -14.31 4.83 4.72
CA GLU A 17 -13.99 5.34 3.41
C GLU A 17 -12.82 4.58 2.78
N PRO A 18 -13.01 4.01 1.57
CA PRO A 18 -11.90 3.46 0.81
C PRO A 18 -10.96 4.58 0.36
N SER A 19 -9.69 4.26 0.24
CA SER A 19 -8.64 5.18 -0.17
C SER A 19 -7.71 4.52 -1.17
N CYS A 20 -6.90 5.31 -1.89
CA CYS A 20 -5.87 4.75 -2.76
C CYS A 20 -4.86 3.84 -2.01
N SER A 21 -4.76 3.95 -0.68
CA SER A 21 -3.91 3.11 0.16
C SER A 21 -4.59 1.83 0.63
N GLU A 22 -5.92 1.86 0.74
CA GLU A 22 -6.76 0.79 1.23
C GLU A 22 -8.10 0.86 0.47
N PRO A 23 -8.18 0.30 -0.75
CA PRO A 23 -9.39 0.35 -1.57
C PRO A 23 -10.54 -0.46 -0.98
N THR A 24 -10.23 -1.46 -0.14
CA THR A 24 -11.20 -2.38 0.48
C THR A 24 -11.01 -2.41 2.01
N PRO A 25 -11.31 -1.31 2.73
CA PRO A 25 -11.12 -1.26 4.17
C PRO A 25 -12.05 -2.22 4.90
N SER A 26 -11.53 -2.90 5.93
CA SER A 26 -12.37 -3.69 6.82
C SER A 26 -13.06 -2.78 7.83
N CYS A 27 -14.39 -2.67 7.74
CA CYS A 27 -15.18 -1.91 8.70
C CYS A 27 -15.50 -2.72 9.96
N PRO A 28 -15.07 -2.27 11.15
CA PRO A 28 -15.58 -2.84 12.39
C PRO A 28 -17.09 -2.58 12.51
N PRO A 29 -17.88 -3.57 12.97
CA PRO A 29 -19.32 -3.40 13.14
C PRO A 29 -19.62 -2.29 14.15
N GLY A 30 -20.57 -1.41 13.81
CA GLY A 30 -21.00 -0.30 14.68
C GLY A 30 -20.04 0.90 14.73
N VAL A 31 -18.94 0.88 13.98
CA VAL A 31 -18.05 2.03 13.81
C VAL A 31 -18.38 2.73 12.50
N CYS A 32 -18.63 4.04 12.56
CA CYS A 32 -18.88 4.87 11.40
C CYS A 32 -18.03 6.13 11.42
N THR A 33 -17.72 6.64 10.23
CA THR A 33 -16.94 7.86 10.08
C THR A 33 -17.88 9.05 10.00
N ARG A 34 -17.65 10.08 10.82
CA ARG A 34 -18.37 11.35 10.72
C ARG A 34 -17.54 12.36 9.92
N GLY A 35 -18.19 13.10 9.02
CA GLY A 35 -17.59 14.18 8.25
C GLY A 35 -17.88 14.05 6.76
N CYS A 36 -17.10 14.77 5.95
CA CYS A 36 -17.17 14.72 4.49
C CYS A 36 -16.48 13.46 3.96
N LEU A 37 -17.24 12.56 3.33
CA LEU A 37 -16.76 11.27 2.80
C LEU A 37 -16.94 11.22 1.27
N CYS A 38 -16.02 10.58 0.57
CA CYS A 38 -16.01 10.38 -0.87
C CYS A 38 -17.17 9.49 -1.31
N ARG A 39 -18.11 10.07 -2.05
CA ARG A 39 -19.30 9.35 -2.54
C ARG A 39 -18.88 8.15 -3.39
N PRO A 40 -19.45 6.94 -3.15
CA PRO A 40 -19.20 5.79 -4.01
C PRO A 40 -19.52 6.09 -5.49
N PRO A 41 -18.70 5.64 -6.45
CA PRO A 41 -17.55 4.73 -6.31
C PRO A 41 -16.19 5.46 -6.16
N LEU A 42 -16.17 6.72 -5.74
CA LEU A 42 -14.93 7.46 -5.54
C LEU A 42 -14.24 7.04 -4.25
N ILE A 43 -12.91 7.07 -4.26
CA ILE A 43 -12.06 6.73 -3.13
C ILE A 43 -11.12 7.89 -2.81
N ARG A 44 -10.67 7.98 -1.55
CA ARG A 44 -9.82 9.07 -1.06
C ARG A 44 -8.39 8.96 -1.60
N HIS A 45 -7.95 9.97 -2.35
CA HIS A 45 -6.56 10.13 -2.72
C HIS A 45 -5.75 10.80 -1.60
N LYS A 46 -4.42 10.59 -1.58
CA LYS A 46 -3.51 11.23 -0.61
C LYS A 46 -3.54 12.77 -0.62
N SER A 47 -4.01 13.37 -1.72
CA SER A 47 -4.20 14.83 -1.81
C SER A 47 -5.48 15.32 -1.13
N GLY A 48 -6.29 14.43 -0.55
CA GLY A 48 -7.60 14.72 0.03
C GLY A 48 -8.76 14.66 -0.95
N ARG A 49 -8.50 14.58 -2.27
CA ARG A 49 -9.54 14.56 -3.31
C ARG A 49 -10.17 13.18 -3.47
N CYS A 50 -11.45 13.14 -3.84
CA CYS A 50 -12.14 11.92 -4.22
C CYS A 50 -11.95 11.65 -5.71
N ILE A 51 -11.44 10.47 -6.05
CA ILE A 51 -11.12 10.07 -7.43
C ILE A 51 -11.60 8.63 -7.68
N HIS A 52 -11.67 8.19 -8.93
CA HIS A 52 -11.89 6.76 -9.17
C HIS A 52 -10.63 5.97 -8.81
N GLU A 53 -10.81 4.72 -8.37
CA GLU A 53 -9.71 3.81 -8.03
C GLU A 53 -8.66 3.69 -9.15
N LYS A 54 -9.11 3.67 -10.43
CA LYS A 54 -8.25 3.66 -11.61
C LYS A 54 -7.32 4.88 -11.73
N ASP A 55 -7.68 5.99 -11.11
CA ASP A 55 -6.99 7.28 -11.19
C ASP A 55 -6.03 7.50 -9.99
N CYS A 56 -6.00 6.58 -9.02
CA CYS A 56 -4.92 6.53 -8.04
C CYS A 56 -3.61 6.36 -8.80
N LEU A 57 -2.85 7.46 -8.98
CA LEU A 57 -1.59 7.62 -9.72
C LEU A 57 -0.99 6.28 -10.17
N ALA A 58 -0.91 6.08 -11.51
CA ALA A 58 -0.32 4.93 -12.20
C ALA A 58 0.39 3.95 -11.27
N GLN A 59 -0.37 2.96 -10.80
CA GLN A 59 0.01 1.90 -9.85
C GLN A 59 1.02 0.89 -10.45
N ASN A 60 1.83 1.32 -11.43
CA ASN A 60 2.79 0.46 -12.08
C ASN A 60 4.07 0.48 -11.26
N CYS A 61 4.15 -0.46 -10.33
CA CYS A 61 5.43 -0.85 -9.78
C CYS A 61 6.34 -1.34 -10.89
N LEU A 62 7.63 -0.99 -10.79
CA LEU A 62 8.60 -1.30 -11.83
C LEU A 62 8.84 -2.82 -11.92
N ASP A 63 8.73 -3.52 -10.81
CA ASP A 63 8.81 -4.98 -10.77
C ASP A 63 7.38 -5.59 -10.86
N PRO A 64 7.09 -6.51 -11.80
CA PRO A 64 5.79 -7.19 -11.88
C PRO A 64 5.45 -8.03 -10.63
N ASN A 65 6.45 -8.31 -9.79
CA ASN A 65 6.30 -8.99 -8.50
C ASN A 65 6.01 -8.05 -7.33
N GLU A 66 5.83 -6.76 -7.60
CA GLU A 66 5.36 -5.77 -6.64
C GLU A 66 3.86 -5.50 -6.80
N GLU A 67 3.29 -4.98 -5.73
CA GLU A 67 1.95 -4.43 -5.66
C GLU A 67 2.00 -3.08 -4.94
N TYR A 68 1.23 -2.11 -5.43
CA TYR A 68 1.15 -0.80 -4.81
C TYR A 68 0.12 -0.84 -3.67
N VAL A 69 0.59 -1.02 -2.43
CA VAL A 69 -0.29 -1.23 -1.27
C VAL A 69 0.20 -0.43 -0.07
N CYS A 70 -0.66 -0.26 0.94
CA CYS A 70 -0.22 0.23 2.24
C CYS A 70 0.26 -0.93 3.13
N ARG A 71 1.50 -0.89 3.61
CA ARG A 71 2.01 -1.87 4.60
C ARG A 71 2.43 -1.21 5.89
N TYR A 72 2.12 -1.87 7.01
CA TYR A 72 2.64 -1.51 8.33
C TYR A 72 3.99 -2.18 8.55
N GLY A 73 4.93 -1.44 9.14
CA GLY A 73 6.27 -1.96 9.44
C GLY A 73 7.18 -2.03 8.22
N CYS A 74 8.21 -2.87 8.30
CA CYS A 74 9.13 -3.07 7.19
C CYS A 74 8.72 -4.26 6.34
N GLU A 75 9.06 -4.18 5.07
CA GLU A 75 8.99 -5.28 4.13
C GLU A 75 10.09 -6.32 4.41
N PRO A 76 9.81 -7.62 4.26
CA PRO A 76 10.83 -8.65 4.38
C PRO A 76 11.84 -8.56 3.23
N SER A 77 13.12 -8.63 3.58
CA SER A 77 14.21 -8.71 2.60
C SER A 77 14.99 -10.02 2.73
N CYS A 78 15.94 -10.22 1.81
CA CYS A 78 16.90 -11.32 1.91
C CYS A 78 17.83 -11.18 3.13
N ASP A 79 18.01 -9.96 3.66
CA ASP A 79 18.67 -9.79 4.95
C ASP A 79 17.80 -10.37 6.07
N SER A 80 18.41 -11.17 6.93
CA SER A 80 17.75 -11.78 8.10
C SER A 80 17.50 -10.79 9.25
N ARG A 81 17.70 -9.49 9.03
CA ARG A 81 17.57 -8.48 10.08
C ARG A 81 16.09 -8.32 10.44
N PRO A 82 15.69 -8.62 11.69
CA PRO A 82 14.31 -8.45 12.09
C PRO A 82 13.93 -6.98 12.09
N CYS A 83 12.82 -6.64 11.44
CA CYS A 83 12.25 -5.31 11.54
C CYS A 83 11.59 -5.12 12.90
N THR A 84 12.14 -4.23 13.71
CA THR A 84 11.58 -3.86 15.02
C THR A 84 10.66 -2.64 14.97
N LYS A 85 10.58 -1.96 13.82
CA LYS A 85 9.73 -0.76 13.67
C LYS A 85 8.28 -1.15 13.40
N ARG A 86 7.39 -0.76 14.30
CA ARG A 86 5.92 -0.84 14.15
C ARG A 86 5.33 0.57 14.10
N PRO A 87 5.32 1.23 12.93
CA PRO A 87 4.73 2.55 12.79
C PRO A 87 3.22 2.51 13.05
N ARG A 88 2.67 3.59 13.61
CA ARG A 88 1.22 3.74 13.87
C ARG A 88 0.37 3.91 12.61
N ARG A 89 1.01 4.19 11.48
CA ARG A 89 0.38 4.34 10.17
C ARG A 89 1.12 3.44 9.19
N CYS A 90 0.40 2.89 8.22
CA CYS A 90 1.04 2.19 7.12
C CYS A 90 1.71 3.19 6.18
N SER A 91 2.71 2.72 5.44
CA SER A 91 3.34 3.48 4.36
C SER A 91 2.79 2.95 3.04
N LEU A 92 2.32 3.83 2.15
CA LEU A 92 2.06 3.43 0.76
C LEU A 92 3.36 3.33 -0.01
N GLY A 93 3.42 2.35 -0.89
CA GLY A 93 4.52 2.17 -1.82
C GLY A 93 4.36 0.89 -2.61
N CYS A 94 5.33 0.64 -3.49
CA CYS A 94 5.49 -0.65 -4.12
C CYS A 94 6.13 -1.62 -3.14
N TYR A 95 5.38 -2.66 -2.79
CA TYR A 95 5.85 -3.72 -1.91
C TYR A 95 5.81 -5.06 -2.64
N CYS A 96 6.71 -5.95 -2.29
CA CYS A 96 6.69 -7.32 -2.77
C CYS A 96 5.36 -7.98 -2.44
N LYS A 97 4.83 -8.72 -3.42
CA LYS A 97 3.65 -9.57 -3.25
C LYS A 97 3.89 -10.61 -2.14
N PRO A 98 2.82 -11.12 -1.49
CA PRO A 98 2.96 -12.11 -0.42
C PRO A 98 3.80 -13.33 -0.82
N GLY A 99 4.67 -13.78 0.09
CA GLY A 99 5.58 -14.92 -0.16
C GLY A 99 6.90 -14.55 -0.83
N LEU A 100 7.07 -13.30 -1.30
CA LEU A 100 8.31 -12.80 -1.85
C LEU A 100 9.06 -11.92 -0.84
N VAL A 101 10.36 -11.78 -1.05
CA VAL A 101 11.25 -10.93 -0.27
C VAL A 101 12.03 -10.01 -1.20
N ARG A 102 12.33 -8.79 -0.73
CA ARG A 102 13.14 -7.86 -1.51
C ARG A 102 14.61 -8.25 -1.47
N HIS A 103 15.21 -8.44 -2.63
CA HIS A 103 16.64 -8.68 -2.73
C HIS A 103 17.41 -7.37 -2.49
N ASN A 104 18.43 -7.41 -1.61
CA ASN A 104 19.06 -6.20 -1.10
C ASN A 104 19.77 -5.39 -2.20
N HIS A 105 20.37 -6.08 -3.18
CA HIS A 105 21.18 -5.46 -4.25
C HIS A 105 20.38 -5.13 -5.50
N THR A 106 19.61 -6.09 -6.01
CA THR A 106 18.86 -5.91 -7.27
C THR A 106 17.56 -5.16 -7.06
N LYS A 107 17.11 -5.00 -5.80
CA LYS A 107 15.81 -4.43 -5.41
C LYS A 107 14.59 -5.17 -5.95
N ARG A 108 14.78 -6.30 -6.62
CA ARG A 108 13.71 -7.15 -7.15
C ARG A 108 13.06 -8.00 -6.07
N CYS A 109 11.79 -8.33 -6.29
CA CYS A 109 11.02 -9.23 -5.43
C CYS A 109 11.20 -10.68 -5.93
N ILE A 110 11.78 -11.52 -5.08
CA ILE A 110 12.12 -12.92 -5.38
C ILE A 110 11.67 -13.83 -4.24
N LYS A 111 11.61 -15.14 -4.47
CA LYS A 111 11.41 -16.10 -3.37
C LYS A 111 12.65 -16.14 -2.48
N ARG A 112 12.45 -16.42 -1.19
CA ARG A 112 13.52 -16.46 -0.19
C ARG A 112 14.59 -17.52 -0.53
N GLU A 113 14.22 -18.62 -1.17
CA GLU A 113 15.18 -19.65 -1.64
C GLU A 113 16.19 -19.13 -2.69
N HIS A 114 15.86 -18.05 -3.42
CA HIS A 114 16.71 -17.49 -4.46
C HIS A 114 17.64 -16.38 -3.97
N CYS A 115 17.62 -16.04 -2.69
CA CYS A 115 18.51 -15.01 -2.14
C CYS A 115 20.00 -15.36 -2.37
N SER A 116 20.41 -16.60 -2.09
CA SER A 116 21.81 -17.04 -2.22
C SER A 116 22.25 -17.29 -3.67
N SER A 117 21.31 -17.61 -4.57
CA SER A 117 21.60 -17.94 -5.96
C SER A 117 22.05 -16.71 -6.77
N ILE A 118 21.51 -15.53 -6.47
CA ILE A 118 21.84 -14.29 -7.19
C ILE A 118 23.20 -13.73 -6.77
N ASP A 119 23.56 -13.86 -5.49
CA ASP A 119 24.87 -13.41 -4.99
C ASP A 119 26.03 -14.27 -5.51
N THR A 120 25.76 -15.54 -5.84
CA THR A 120 26.77 -16.46 -6.38
C THR A 120 27.12 -16.13 -7.84
N ILE A 121 26.13 -15.72 -8.66
CA ILE A 121 26.36 -15.34 -10.07
C ILE A 121 27.28 -14.11 -10.18
N LYS A 122 27.21 -13.17 -9.22
CA LYS A 122 28.09 -11.99 -9.22
C LYS A 122 29.53 -12.29 -8.77
N LYS A 123 29.78 -13.40 -8.08
CA LYS A 123 31.15 -13.79 -7.67
C LYS A 123 31.94 -14.47 -8.80
N THR A 124 31.27 -14.99 -9.82
CA THR A 124 31.93 -15.65 -10.96
C THR A 124 32.22 -14.71 -12.13
N VAL A 125 31.70 -13.47 -12.07
CA VAL A 125 31.99 -12.40 -13.04
C VAL A 125 32.81 -11.32 -12.33
N ASN A 126 33.98 -11.71 -11.82
CA ASN A 126 35.05 -10.78 -11.45
C ASN A 126 36.38 -11.52 -11.48
#